data_AF-A0A3D5PG55-F1
#
_entry.id   AF-A0A3D5PG55-F1
#
_cell.length_a   1.000
_cell.length_b   1.000
_cell.length_c   1.000
_cell.angle_alpha   90.00
_cell.angle_beta   90.00
_cell.angle_gamma   90.00
#
_symmetry.space_group_name_H-M   'P 1'
#
loop_
_entity.id
_entity.type
_entity.pdbx_description
1 polymer ?
#
loop_
_entity_poly.entity_id
_entity_poly.type
_entity_poly.pdbx_seq_one_letter_code
_entity_poly.pdbx_strand_id
1 'polypeptide(L)'
;MKKPSDNTFAYIARNFFFLLPIVALPVVLLTVFQRETGAFDLLAEMAKTTAQTGSVKFSDFFSDLYAKVSIINFDRFADWNVSKVWFWLVTAIVVMLGFSLTVAHIERHMRLGVKEPFKWMSMMKSGAYNAFFYSLIMLVFYELCMVALSSFILLNSRIMNGWWAFGMSVLATVVIYAVFIVGFCFLLLTVPSMFCDGYRFGFAASYSIHLVAQHFKRFVGVFALTACLSGLALQLLKLVMMLLSGNIPIHILLYAIRALNYLWWLLFVPTYAIRNYIDYTEASRKDLKTLIFD
;
A
#
# COMPACT_ATOMS: atom_id res chain seq x y z
N MET A 1 -11.15 16.79 31.17
CA MET A 1 -11.12 16.95 29.69
C MET A 1 -10.61 15.65 29.06
N LYS A 2 -11.33 15.07 28.09
CA LYS A 2 -10.93 13.79 27.44
C LYS A 2 -9.58 13.99 26.75
N LYS A 3 -8.56 13.19 27.12
CA LYS A 3 -7.29 13.13 26.41
C LYS A 3 -7.58 12.95 24.91
N PRO A 4 -6.96 13.75 24.01
CA PRO A 4 -7.11 13.54 22.58
C PRO A 4 -6.76 12.08 22.25
N SER A 5 -7.67 11.40 21.54
CA SER A 5 -7.58 9.96 21.35
C SER A 5 -6.30 9.58 20.63
N ASP A 6 -5.56 8.66 21.23
CA ASP A 6 -4.23 8.23 20.85
C ASP A 6 -4.19 7.31 19.62
N ASN A 7 -5.29 7.18 18.86
CA ASN A 7 -5.39 6.22 17.77
C ASN A 7 -5.09 6.81 16.39
N THR A 8 -4.45 6.00 15.53
CA THR A 8 -4.06 6.35 14.14
C THR A 8 -5.24 6.91 13.33
N PHE A 9 -6.41 6.28 13.41
CA PHE A 9 -7.62 6.74 12.73
C PHE A 9 -8.05 8.15 13.18
N ALA A 10 -8.01 8.41 14.48
CA ALA A 10 -8.44 9.69 15.03
C ALA A 10 -7.48 10.82 14.65
N TYR A 11 -6.18 10.54 14.55
CA TYR A 11 -5.22 11.50 14.01
C TYR A 11 -5.54 11.86 12.56
N ILE A 12 -5.82 10.85 11.71
CA ILE A 12 -6.14 11.07 10.29
C ILE A 12 -7.42 11.90 10.16
N ALA A 13 -8.49 11.54 10.89
CA ALA A 13 -9.76 12.25 10.83
C ALA A 13 -9.63 13.74 11.21
N ARG A 14 -8.78 14.06 12.21
CA ARG A 14 -8.56 15.45 12.66
C ARG A 14 -7.71 16.28 11.71
N ASN A 15 -6.78 15.65 11.00
CA ASN A 15 -5.83 16.33 10.12
C ASN A 15 -6.15 16.13 8.64
N PHE A 16 -7.32 15.55 8.32
CA PHE A 16 -7.69 15.14 6.97
C PHE A 16 -7.52 16.27 5.94
N PHE A 17 -8.07 17.46 6.23
CA PHE A 17 -8.00 18.60 5.31
C PHE A 17 -6.58 19.16 5.12
N PHE A 18 -5.68 18.99 6.09
CA PHE A 18 -4.28 19.39 5.96
C PHE A 18 -3.45 18.38 5.17
N LEU A 19 -3.81 17.09 5.25
CA LEU A 19 -3.13 16.02 4.55
C LEU A 19 -3.63 15.85 3.10
N LEU A 20 -4.90 16.16 2.84
CA LEU A 20 -5.56 15.95 1.54
C LEU A 20 -4.81 16.57 0.35
N PRO A 21 -4.30 17.83 0.40
CA PRO A 21 -3.56 18.41 -0.72
C PRO A 21 -2.29 17.65 -1.11
N ILE A 22 -1.69 16.92 -0.16
CA ILE A 22 -0.46 16.14 -0.38
C ILE A 22 -0.77 14.83 -1.13
N VAL A 23 -1.90 14.20 -0.78
CA VAL A 23 -2.26 12.86 -1.26
C VAL A 23 -3.23 12.87 -2.44
N ALA A 24 -3.93 13.98 -2.71
CA ALA A 24 -4.93 14.05 -3.78
C ALA A 24 -4.37 13.69 -5.16
N LEU A 25 -3.24 14.29 -5.56
CA LEU A 25 -2.62 14.01 -6.86
C LEU A 25 -2.14 12.54 -6.96
N PRO A 26 -1.39 12.00 -5.98
CA PRO A 26 -1.06 10.57 -5.93
C PRO A 26 -2.28 9.64 -6.08
N VAL A 27 -3.38 9.94 -5.38
CA VAL A 27 -4.60 9.13 -5.43
C VAL A 27 -5.22 9.15 -6.82
N VAL A 28 -5.34 10.32 -7.44
CA VAL A 28 -5.89 10.43 -8.80
C VAL A 28 -5.05 9.64 -9.79
N LEU A 29 -3.72 9.76 -9.73
CA LEU A 29 -2.83 9.02 -10.63
C LEU A 29 -2.91 7.50 -10.40
N LEU A 30 -2.99 7.03 -9.15
CA LEU A 30 -3.19 5.61 -8.85
C LEU A 30 -4.52 5.11 -9.41
N THR A 31 -5.60 5.87 -9.26
CA THR A 31 -6.92 5.48 -9.76
C THR A 31 -6.96 5.39 -11.29
N VAL A 32 -6.26 6.28 -11.99
CA VAL A 32 -6.27 6.35 -13.46
C VAL A 32 -5.31 5.35 -14.10
N PHE A 33 -4.10 5.18 -13.55
CA PHE A 33 -3.02 4.43 -14.21
C PHE A 33 -2.78 3.03 -13.63
N GLN A 34 -3.27 2.74 -12.42
CA GLN A 34 -3.17 1.39 -11.86
C GLN A 34 -4.23 0.47 -12.44
N ARG A 35 -3.82 -0.74 -12.83
CA ARG A 35 -4.67 -1.78 -13.39
C ARG A 35 -5.82 -2.13 -12.46
N GLU A 36 -6.98 -2.45 -13.03
CA GLU A 36 -8.19 -2.80 -12.26
C GLU A 36 -8.18 -4.24 -11.73
N THR A 37 -7.34 -5.08 -12.32
CA THR A 37 -7.20 -6.51 -12.01
C THR A 37 -6.17 -6.74 -10.91
N GLY A 38 -6.51 -7.58 -9.93
CA GLY A 38 -5.59 -8.03 -8.88
C GLY A 38 -5.48 -9.55 -8.78
N ALA A 39 -4.73 -10.02 -7.78
CA ALA A 39 -4.56 -11.44 -7.47
C ALA A 39 -5.90 -12.18 -7.26
N PHE A 40 -6.92 -11.51 -6.72
CA PHE A 40 -8.24 -12.11 -6.54
C PHE A 40 -8.94 -12.38 -7.88
N ASP A 41 -8.83 -11.47 -8.85
CA ASP A 41 -9.41 -11.65 -10.18
C ASP A 41 -8.64 -12.76 -10.94
N LEU A 42 -7.31 -12.83 -10.79
CA LEU A 42 -6.50 -13.93 -11.31
C LEU A 42 -6.97 -15.29 -10.76
N LEU A 43 -7.12 -15.40 -9.44
CA LEU A 43 -7.57 -16.65 -8.80
C LEU A 43 -9.02 -17.01 -9.18
N ALA A 44 -9.92 -16.02 -9.33
CA ALA A 44 -11.28 -16.25 -9.78
C ALA A 44 -11.33 -16.80 -11.22
N GLU A 45 -10.49 -16.26 -12.10
CA GLU A 45 -10.36 -16.75 -13.48
C GLU A 45 -9.78 -18.16 -13.51
N MET A 46 -8.73 -18.43 -12.72
CA MET A 46 -8.16 -19.77 -12.58
C MET A 46 -9.19 -20.78 -12.08
N ALA A 47 -10.01 -20.43 -11.10
CA ALA A 47 -11.08 -21.28 -10.58
C ALA A 47 -12.10 -21.60 -11.67
N LYS A 48 -12.52 -20.59 -12.45
CA LYS A 48 -13.45 -20.77 -13.57
C LYS A 48 -12.87 -21.68 -14.65
N THR A 49 -11.62 -21.47 -15.06
CA THR A 49 -10.97 -22.33 -16.07
C THR A 49 -10.77 -23.76 -15.58
N THR A 50 -10.44 -23.93 -14.29
CA THR A 50 -10.30 -25.25 -13.67
C THR A 50 -11.63 -26.00 -13.69
N ALA A 51 -12.74 -25.32 -13.37
CA ALA A 51 -14.07 -25.91 -13.40
C ALA A 51 -14.54 -26.28 -14.82
N GLN A 52 -14.17 -25.50 -15.84
CA GLN A 52 -14.63 -25.70 -17.22
C GLN A 52 -13.77 -26.67 -18.03
N THR A 53 -12.45 -26.65 -17.85
CA THR A 53 -11.50 -27.35 -18.73
C THR A 53 -10.57 -28.32 -18.01
N GLY A 54 -10.61 -28.37 -16.67
CA GLY A 54 -9.77 -29.25 -15.85
C GLY A 54 -8.27 -28.92 -15.85
N SER A 55 -7.83 -27.92 -16.61
CA SER A 55 -6.43 -27.49 -16.66
C SER A 55 -6.33 -25.96 -16.75
N VAL A 56 -5.44 -25.37 -15.95
CA VAL A 56 -5.11 -23.95 -16.07
C VAL A 56 -3.87 -23.87 -16.95
N LYS A 57 -3.98 -23.27 -18.13
CA LYS A 57 -2.85 -23.05 -19.04
C LYS A 57 -2.63 -21.55 -19.21
N PHE A 58 -1.37 -21.15 -19.15
CA PHE A 58 -0.94 -19.78 -19.40
C PHE A 58 -0.08 -19.78 -20.67
N SER A 59 -0.51 -19.01 -21.67
CA SER A 59 0.24 -18.82 -22.92
C SER A 59 1.40 -17.86 -22.71
N ASP A 60 1.11 -16.75 -22.03
CA ASP A 60 2.05 -15.64 -21.86
C ASP A 60 2.22 -15.33 -20.37
N PHE A 61 3.46 -15.54 -19.87
CA PHE A 61 3.80 -15.26 -18.47
C PHE A 61 3.47 -13.82 -18.07
N PHE A 62 3.72 -12.88 -18.97
CA PHE A 62 3.55 -11.47 -18.68
C PHE A 62 2.07 -11.07 -18.62
N SER A 63 1.30 -11.26 -19.69
CA SER A 63 -0.10 -10.81 -19.76
C SER A 63 -1.03 -11.59 -18.84
N ASP A 64 -0.83 -12.92 -18.77
CA ASP A 64 -1.82 -13.82 -18.18
C ASP A 64 -1.64 -13.96 -16.67
N LEU A 65 -0.40 -13.73 -16.17
CA LEU A 65 0.00 -13.91 -14.78
C LEU A 65 0.58 -12.62 -14.17
N TYR A 66 1.79 -12.23 -14.58
CA TYR A 66 2.56 -11.21 -13.87
C TYR A 66 1.85 -9.85 -13.87
N ALA A 67 1.26 -9.45 -15.00
CA ALA A 67 0.55 -8.18 -15.10
C ALA A 67 -0.78 -8.12 -14.31
N LYS A 68 -1.26 -9.24 -13.75
CA LYS A 68 -2.44 -9.27 -12.84
C LYS A 68 -2.06 -9.12 -11.36
N VAL A 69 -0.78 -9.30 -11.03
CA VAL A 69 -0.28 -9.23 -9.64
C VAL A 69 0.77 -8.15 -9.44
N SER A 70 1.47 -7.73 -10.50
CA SER A 70 2.44 -6.63 -10.48
C SER A 70 1.74 -5.27 -10.34
N ILE A 71 2.45 -4.31 -9.72
CA ILE A 71 2.04 -2.91 -9.73
C ILE A 71 2.42 -2.26 -11.06
N ILE A 72 3.46 -2.77 -11.76
CA ILE A 72 3.94 -2.21 -13.02
C ILE A 72 2.97 -2.49 -14.16
N ASN A 73 2.51 -1.42 -14.80
CA ASN A 73 1.61 -1.49 -15.95
C ASN A 73 2.38 -1.32 -17.26
N PHE A 74 2.52 -2.40 -18.02
CA PHE A 74 3.14 -2.38 -19.35
C PHE A 74 2.13 -2.41 -20.51
N ASP A 75 0.83 -2.27 -20.24
CA ASP A 75 -0.15 -2.18 -21.31
C ASP A 75 0.14 -0.96 -22.20
N ARG A 76 -0.30 -0.98 -23.47
CA ARG A 76 -0.23 0.19 -24.34
C ARG A 76 -1.53 0.97 -24.27
N PHE A 77 -1.49 2.29 -24.40
CA PHE A 77 -2.70 3.05 -24.69
C PHE A 77 -3.15 2.70 -26.10
N ALA A 78 -4.38 2.19 -26.23
CA ALA A 78 -4.95 1.77 -27.50
C ALA A 78 -4.96 2.92 -28.53
N ASP A 79 -5.13 4.15 -28.06
CA ASP A 79 -5.30 5.31 -28.95
C ASP A 79 -4.00 6.02 -29.32
N TRP A 80 -2.96 5.99 -28.46
CA TRP A 80 -1.80 6.90 -28.59
C TRP A 80 -0.48 6.18 -28.90
N ASN A 81 -0.46 4.84 -28.97
CA ASN A 81 0.74 4.03 -29.20
C ASN A 81 1.92 4.31 -28.24
N VAL A 82 1.68 5.06 -27.15
CA VAL A 82 2.65 5.30 -26.07
C VAL A 82 2.54 4.18 -25.05
N SER A 83 3.69 3.65 -24.65
CA SER A 83 3.78 2.64 -23.59
C SER A 83 3.29 3.20 -22.26
N LYS A 84 2.32 2.55 -21.59
CA LYS A 84 1.85 2.97 -20.27
C LYS A 84 2.93 2.89 -19.20
N VAL A 85 4.07 2.25 -19.48
CA VAL A 85 5.24 2.19 -18.60
C VAL A 85 5.71 3.58 -18.20
N TRP A 86 5.74 4.55 -19.14
CA TRP A 86 6.19 5.91 -18.83
C TRP A 86 5.22 6.63 -17.88
N PHE A 87 3.91 6.48 -18.12
CA PHE A 87 2.88 7.04 -17.25
C PHE A 87 2.85 6.37 -15.87
N TRP A 88 3.11 5.06 -15.84
CA TRP A 88 3.29 4.32 -14.61
C TRP A 88 4.52 4.80 -13.84
N LEU A 89 5.66 5.01 -14.49
CA LEU A 89 6.88 5.53 -13.86
C LEU A 89 6.63 6.90 -13.23
N VAL A 90 5.98 7.80 -13.97
CA VAL A 90 5.57 9.11 -13.44
C VAL A 90 4.64 8.95 -12.25
N THR A 91 3.65 8.07 -12.34
CA THR A 91 2.72 7.77 -11.23
C THR A 91 3.47 7.25 -10.01
N ALA A 92 4.38 6.30 -10.17
CA ALA A 92 5.19 5.74 -9.09
C ALA A 92 6.04 6.83 -8.42
N ILE A 93 6.71 7.69 -9.20
CA ILE A 93 7.49 8.80 -8.66
C ILE A 93 6.60 9.77 -7.86
N VAL A 94 5.46 10.17 -8.40
CA VAL A 94 4.55 11.10 -7.72
C VAL A 94 3.98 10.47 -6.44
N VAL A 95 3.66 9.18 -6.46
CA VAL A 95 3.17 8.44 -5.28
C VAL A 95 4.24 8.33 -4.20
N MET A 96 5.48 7.99 -4.58
CA MET A 96 6.61 7.92 -3.64
C MET A 96 6.93 9.29 -3.03
N LEU A 97 6.89 10.35 -3.84
CA LEU A 97 7.05 11.73 -3.36
C LEU A 97 5.90 12.13 -2.44
N GLY A 98 4.65 11.84 -2.82
CA GLY A 98 3.47 12.11 -2.01
C GLY A 98 3.56 11.43 -0.65
N PHE A 99 3.87 10.12 -0.63
CA PHE A 99 4.10 9.36 0.59
C PHE A 99 5.19 9.98 1.46
N SER A 100 6.33 10.35 0.86
CA SER A 100 7.46 10.96 1.57
C SER A 100 7.09 12.30 2.22
N LEU A 101 6.34 13.14 1.50
CA LEU A 101 5.83 14.41 2.01
C LEU A 101 4.79 14.20 3.12
N THR A 102 3.93 13.20 3.00
CA THR A 102 2.97 12.83 4.05
C THR A 102 3.69 12.39 5.32
N VAL A 103 4.73 11.56 5.22
CA VAL A 103 5.56 11.18 6.38
C VAL A 103 6.20 12.39 7.03
N ALA A 104 6.83 13.27 6.25
CA ALA A 104 7.47 14.48 6.77
C ALA A 104 6.47 15.43 7.44
N HIS A 105 5.25 15.56 6.90
CA HIS A 105 4.21 16.38 7.51
C HIS A 105 3.78 15.83 8.88
N ILE A 106 3.55 14.52 8.94
CA ILE A 106 3.04 13.85 10.14
C ILE A 106 4.09 13.82 11.24
N GLU A 107 5.34 13.52 10.90
CA GLU A 107 6.47 13.55 11.83
C GLU A 107 6.57 14.92 12.51
N ARG A 108 6.58 15.98 11.70
CA ARG A 108 6.75 17.34 12.19
C ARG A 108 5.59 17.76 13.09
N HIS A 109 4.37 17.43 12.70
CA HIS A 109 3.19 17.74 13.50
C HIS A 109 3.20 16.96 14.82
N MET A 110 3.48 15.65 14.82
CA MET A 110 3.51 14.82 16.04
C MET A 110 4.63 15.23 17.02
N ARG A 111 5.83 15.57 16.50
CA ARG A 111 6.99 15.93 17.35
C ARG A 111 7.01 17.39 17.78
N LEU A 112 6.66 18.32 16.90
CA LEU A 112 6.77 19.76 17.15
C LEU A 112 5.43 20.40 17.52
N GLY A 113 4.29 19.76 17.21
CA GLY A 113 2.95 20.32 17.44
C GLY A 113 2.58 21.44 16.47
N VAL A 114 3.39 21.71 15.45
CA VAL A 114 3.19 22.83 14.51
C VAL A 114 2.41 22.38 13.29
N LYS A 115 1.28 23.03 13.02
CA LYS A 115 0.51 22.90 11.78
C LYS A 115 1.03 23.90 10.75
N GLU A 116 2.13 23.58 10.08
CA GLU A 116 2.60 24.47 9.01
C GLU A 116 1.79 24.30 7.73
N PRO A 117 1.54 25.41 6.99
CA PRO A 117 1.01 25.32 5.64
C PRO A 117 1.98 24.54 4.74
N PHE A 118 1.43 23.81 3.77
CA PHE A 118 2.18 22.96 2.86
C PHE A 118 3.28 23.74 2.12
N LYS A 119 4.56 23.42 2.42
CA LYS A 119 5.75 24.02 1.79
C LYS A 119 6.68 22.91 1.29
N TRP A 120 6.39 22.38 0.09
CA TRP A 120 7.09 21.24 -0.50
C TRP A 120 8.63 21.32 -0.48
N MET A 121 9.23 22.47 -0.85
CA MET A 121 10.68 22.65 -0.84
C MET A 121 11.30 22.54 0.56
N SER A 122 10.61 23.03 1.59
CA SER A 122 11.09 22.95 2.97
C SER A 122 11.04 21.51 3.50
N MET A 123 10.05 20.74 3.06
CA MET A 123 9.84 19.35 3.48
C MET A 123 10.79 18.39 2.75
N MET A 124 11.13 18.68 1.49
CA MET A 124 12.16 17.94 0.77
C MET A 124 13.55 18.08 1.41
N LYS A 125 13.86 19.29 1.93
CA LYS A 125 15.10 19.55 2.67
C LYS A 125 15.15 18.86 4.04
N SER A 126 14.01 18.48 4.63
CA SER A 126 13.93 17.91 5.98
C SER A 126 14.03 16.38 6.03
N GLY A 127 14.57 15.73 5.00
CA GLY A 127 14.79 14.27 5.00
C GLY A 127 13.79 13.44 4.19
N ALA A 128 12.85 14.05 3.45
CA ALA A 128 11.89 13.35 2.58
C ALA A 128 12.55 12.38 1.59
N TYR A 129 13.80 12.64 1.18
CA TYR A 129 14.55 11.75 0.30
C TYR A 129 14.77 10.35 0.91
N ASN A 130 14.93 10.23 2.24
CA ASN A 130 15.09 8.94 2.91
C ASN A 130 13.81 8.09 2.82
N ALA A 131 12.64 8.73 2.99
CA ALA A 131 11.36 8.07 2.79
C ALA A 131 11.17 7.62 1.33
N PHE A 132 11.63 8.43 0.37
CA PHE A 132 11.57 8.11 -1.05
C PHE A 132 12.40 6.86 -1.39
N PHE A 133 13.65 6.79 -0.93
CA PHE A 133 14.50 5.61 -1.14
C PHE A 133 13.94 4.36 -0.46
N TYR A 134 13.38 4.51 0.74
CA TYR A 134 12.66 3.42 1.38
C TYR A 134 11.48 2.91 0.52
N SER A 135 10.63 3.82 0.03
CA SER A 135 9.50 3.44 -0.84
C SER A 135 9.97 2.74 -2.11
N LEU A 136 11.09 3.17 -2.70
CA LEU A 136 11.70 2.51 -3.87
C LEU A 136 12.15 1.09 -3.55
N ILE A 137 12.83 0.88 -2.42
CA ILE A 137 13.26 -0.46 -1.97
C ILE A 137 12.04 -1.37 -1.75
N MET A 138 10.98 -0.85 -1.12
CA MET A 138 9.75 -1.62 -0.89
C MET A 138 9.01 -1.97 -2.18
N LEU A 139 9.04 -1.08 -3.18
CA LEU A 139 8.48 -1.35 -4.49
C LEU A 139 9.28 -2.45 -5.21
N VAL A 140 10.61 -2.39 -5.20
CA VAL A 140 11.45 -3.47 -5.76
C VAL A 140 11.21 -4.79 -5.04
N PHE A 141 11.13 -4.77 -3.70
CA PHE A 141 10.84 -5.96 -2.91
C PHE A 141 9.48 -6.57 -3.26
N TYR A 142 8.44 -5.74 -3.41
CA TYR A 142 7.12 -6.18 -3.86
C TYR A 142 7.19 -6.87 -5.22
N GLU A 143 7.83 -6.24 -6.21
CA GLU A 143 7.93 -6.79 -7.56
C GLU A 143 8.71 -8.11 -7.60
N LEU A 144 9.77 -8.25 -6.79
CA LEU A 144 10.47 -9.53 -6.63
C LEU A 144 9.58 -10.62 -6.05
N CYS A 145 8.75 -10.30 -5.04
CA CYS A 145 7.75 -11.23 -4.52
C CYS A 145 6.73 -11.64 -5.59
N MET A 146 6.26 -10.70 -6.41
CA MET A 146 5.28 -10.98 -7.46
C MET A 146 5.87 -11.81 -8.60
N VAL A 147 7.13 -11.57 -9.00
CA VAL A 147 7.83 -12.44 -9.95
C VAL A 147 7.95 -13.86 -9.40
N ALA A 148 8.31 -14.03 -8.13
CA ALA A 148 8.39 -15.34 -7.50
C ALA A 148 7.03 -16.04 -7.46
N LEU A 149 5.94 -15.32 -7.12
CA LEU A 149 4.59 -15.85 -7.11
C LEU A 149 4.14 -16.29 -8.51
N SER A 150 4.27 -15.43 -9.52
CA SER A 150 3.88 -15.75 -10.90
C SER A 150 4.68 -16.92 -11.45
N SER A 151 5.98 -17.00 -11.12
CA SER A 151 6.84 -18.11 -11.54
C SER A 151 6.42 -19.43 -10.90
N PHE A 152 6.06 -19.40 -9.61
CA PHE A 152 5.55 -20.57 -8.90
C PHE A 152 4.21 -21.04 -9.48
N ILE A 153 3.26 -20.13 -9.72
CA ILE A 153 1.96 -20.46 -10.30
C ILE A 153 2.14 -21.08 -11.70
N LEU A 154 3.01 -20.50 -12.53
CA LEU A 154 3.32 -21.05 -13.85
C LEU A 154 3.92 -22.46 -13.75
N LEU A 155 4.91 -22.66 -12.89
CA LEU A 155 5.55 -23.96 -12.68
C LEU A 155 4.52 -25.00 -12.22
N ASN A 156 3.70 -24.64 -11.23
CA ASN A 156 2.66 -25.49 -10.69
C ASN A 156 1.61 -25.86 -11.76
N SER A 157 1.22 -24.92 -12.63
CA SER A 157 0.29 -25.18 -13.74
C SER A 157 0.84 -26.14 -14.80
N ARG A 158 2.17 -26.31 -14.88
CA ARG A 158 2.82 -27.25 -15.80
C ARG A 158 3.02 -28.63 -15.19
N ILE A 159 3.23 -28.71 -13.87
CA ILE A 159 3.51 -29.96 -13.16
C ILE A 159 2.23 -30.65 -12.70
N MET A 160 1.24 -29.88 -12.25
CA MET A 160 0.00 -30.36 -11.66
C MET A 160 -1.20 -29.89 -12.49
N ASN A 161 -2.27 -30.69 -12.51
CA ASN A 161 -3.52 -30.36 -13.20
C ASN A 161 -4.72 -30.33 -12.25
N GLY A 162 -5.81 -29.71 -12.69
CA GLY A 162 -7.06 -29.65 -11.96
C GLY A 162 -7.01 -28.85 -10.66
N TRP A 163 -7.86 -29.22 -9.70
CA TRP A 163 -8.05 -28.52 -8.43
C TRP A 163 -6.81 -28.46 -7.54
N TRP A 164 -5.87 -29.39 -7.69
CA TRP A 164 -4.61 -29.37 -6.95
C TRP A 164 -3.70 -28.21 -7.39
N ALA A 165 -3.59 -27.96 -8.69
CA ALA A 165 -2.86 -26.81 -9.22
C ALA A 165 -3.49 -25.51 -8.73
N PHE A 166 -4.82 -25.43 -8.73
CA PHE A 166 -5.53 -24.28 -8.16
C PHE A 166 -5.23 -24.09 -6.66
N GLY A 167 -5.40 -25.14 -5.84
CA GLY A 167 -5.18 -25.10 -4.40
C GLY A 167 -3.76 -24.67 -4.01
N MET A 168 -2.74 -25.21 -4.68
CA MET A 168 -1.34 -24.82 -4.47
C MET A 168 -1.06 -23.38 -4.88
N SER A 169 -1.74 -22.88 -5.92
CA SER A 169 -1.60 -21.48 -6.36
C SER A 169 -2.24 -20.50 -5.37
N VAL A 170 -3.39 -20.87 -4.79
CA VAL A 170 -4.02 -20.11 -3.69
C VAL A 170 -3.09 -20.09 -2.47
N LEU A 171 -2.55 -21.25 -2.07
CA LEU A 171 -1.63 -21.35 -0.93
C LEU A 171 -0.39 -20.48 -1.15
N ALA A 172 0.25 -20.57 -2.33
CA ALA A 172 1.41 -19.76 -2.66
C ALA A 172 1.10 -18.26 -2.64
N THR A 173 -0.08 -17.86 -3.14
CA THR A 173 -0.54 -16.47 -3.07
C THR A 173 -0.62 -16.01 -1.62
N VAL A 174 -1.30 -16.76 -0.76
CA VAL A 174 -1.42 -16.42 0.67
C VAL A 174 -0.06 -16.31 1.34
N VAL A 175 0.84 -17.29 1.11
CA VAL A 175 2.18 -17.31 1.71
C VAL A 175 3.03 -16.12 1.25
N ILE A 176 3.09 -15.84 -0.05
CA ILE A 176 3.91 -14.75 -0.59
C ILE A 176 3.39 -13.38 -0.12
N TYR A 177 2.06 -13.17 -0.12
CA TYR A 177 1.49 -11.93 0.41
C TYR A 177 1.73 -11.80 1.92
N ALA A 178 1.67 -12.89 2.69
CA ALA A 178 2.02 -12.88 4.11
C ALA A 178 3.49 -12.51 4.34
N VAL A 179 4.42 -13.11 3.58
CA VAL A 179 5.85 -12.77 3.62
C VAL A 179 6.07 -11.30 3.29
N PHE A 180 5.40 -10.79 2.25
CA PHE A 180 5.49 -9.37 1.89
C PHE A 180 4.98 -8.46 3.02
N ILE A 181 3.79 -8.73 3.57
CA ILE A 181 3.20 -7.91 4.65
C ILE A 181 4.10 -7.92 5.88
N VAL A 182 4.60 -9.09 6.29
CA VAL A 182 5.47 -9.24 7.46
C VAL A 182 6.79 -8.52 7.23
N GLY A 183 7.43 -8.74 6.08
CA GLY A 183 8.67 -8.05 5.69
C GLY A 183 8.49 -6.53 5.62
N PHE A 184 7.36 -6.08 5.07
CA PHE A 184 6.98 -4.66 5.03
C PHE A 184 6.87 -4.08 6.43
N CYS A 185 6.17 -4.75 7.34
CA CYS A 185 6.03 -4.30 8.72
C CYS A 185 7.38 -4.20 9.44
N PHE A 186 8.25 -5.20 9.28
CA PHE A 186 9.59 -5.19 9.90
C PHE A 186 10.44 -4.00 9.48
N LEU A 187 10.26 -3.51 8.25
CA LEU A 187 10.99 -2.35 7.73
C LEU A 187 10.22 -1.03 7.88
N LEU A 188 8.96 -1.06 8.34
CA LEU A 188 8.09 0.12 8.35
C LEU A 188 8.59 1.23 9.31
N LEU A 189 9.24 0.88 10.42
CA LEU A 189 9.80 1.84 11.37
C LEU A 189 11.18 2.38 10.94
N THR A 190 11.72 1.92 9.81
CA THR A 190 12.97 2.44 9.24
C THR A 190 12.86 3.92 8.89
N VAL A 191 11.72 4.34 8.31
CA VAL A 191 11.52 5.75 7.96
C VAL A 191 11.41 6.63 9.21
N PRO A 192 10.53 6.35 10.19
CA PRO A 192 10.51 7.08 11.45
C PRO A 192 11.88 7.18 12.14
N SER A 193 12.65 6.09 12.20
CA SER A 193 13.97 6.10 12.86
C SER A 193 15.02 6.96 12.14
N MET A 194 14.97 7.03 10.80
CA MET A 194 15.82 7.96 10.04
C MET A 194 15.44 9.42 10.26
N PHE A 195 14.14 9.73 10.37
CA PHE A 195 13.66 11.11 10.54
C PHE A 195 13.79 11.59 11.99
N CYS A 196 13.41 10.76 12.94
CA CYS A 196 13.39 11.13 14.35
C CYS A 196 14.80 11.28 14.91
N ASP A 197 15.65 10.29 14.62
CA ASP A 197 16.95 10.14 15.30
C ASP A 197 18.15 10.31 14.35
N GLY A 198 17.90 10.51 13.04
CA GLY A 198 18.96 10.77 12.07
C GLY A 198 19.82 9.55 11.73
N TYR A 199 19.37 8.33 12.04
CA TYR A 199 20.13 7.13 11.75
C TYR A 199 20.35 6.91 10.25
N ARG A 200 21.49 6.28 9.90
CA ARG A 200 21.74 5.78 8.54
C ARG A 200 20.82 4.60 8.25
N PHE A 201 20.42 4.42 6.98
CA PHE A 201 19.45 3.41 6.55
C PHE A 201 19.72 1.99 7.10
N GLY A 202 20.96 1.50 7.04
CA GLY A 202 21.27 0.14 7.51
C GLY A 202 21.03 -0.05 9.02
N PHE A 203 21.40 0.94 9.84
CA PHE A 203 21.14 0.91 11.27
C PHE A 203 19.66 1.09 11.57
N ALA A 204 19.00 2.04 10.89
CA ALA A 204 17.57 2.29 11.00
C ALA A 204 16.73 1.04 10.67
N ALA A 205 17.12 0.27 9.65
CA ALA A 205 16.43 -0.96 9.26
C ALA A 205 16.60 -2.05 10.32
N SER A 206 17.83 -2.25 10.84
CA SER A 206 18.07 -3.20 11.92
C SER A 206 17.31 -2.81 13.20
N TYR A 207 17.27 -1.52 13.52
CA TYR A 207 16.56 -1.01 14.69
C TYR A 207 15.03 -1.17 14.53
N SER A 208 14.51 -0.90 13.33
CA SER A 208 13.11 -1.16 12.96
C SER A 208 12.74 -2.62 13.18
N ILE A 209 13.58 -3.56 12.71
CA ILE A 209 13.35 -4.99 12.90
C ILE A 209 13.29 -5.34 14.38
N HIS A 210 14.23 -4.83 15.18
CA HIS A 210 14.29 -5.10 16.61
C HIS A 210 13.04 -4.59 17.35
N LEU A 211 12.64 -3.34 17.10
CA LEU A 211 11.44 -2.74 17.70
C LEU A 211 10.16 -3.49 17.32
N VAL A 212 10.00 -3.82 16.04
CA VAL A 212 8.82 -4.56 15.55
C VAL A 212 8.81 -5.98 16.11
N ALA A 213 9.97 -6.63 16.26
CA ALA A 213 10.04 -7.96 16.86
C ALA A 213 9.55 -7.98 18.32
N GLN A 214 9.89 -6.96 19.12
CA GLN A 214 9.42 -6.84 20.50
C GLN A 214 7.89 -6.64 20.59
N HIS A 215 7.30 -5.95 19.61
CA HIS A 215 5.86 -5.65 19.57
C HIS A 215 5.10 -6.40 18.48
N PHE A 216 5.64 -7.55 18.01
CA PHE A 216 5.23 -8.21 16.78
C PHE A 216 3.72 -8.43 16.66
N LYS A 217 3.11 -9.05 17.68
CA LYS A 217 1.68 -9.39 17.67
C LYS A 217 0.79 -8.16 17.51
N ARG A 218 1.13 -7.06 18.18
CA ARG A 218 0.34 -5.83 18.17
C ARG A 218 0.57 -5.04 16.88
N PHE A 219 1.82 -4.92 16.45
CA PHE A 219 2.17 -4.14 15.27
C PHE A 219 1.75 -4.85 13.98
N VAL A 220 2.29 -6.04 13.73
CA VAL A 220 2.01 -6.81 12.52
C VAL A 220 0.56 -7.28 12.49
N GLY A 221 0.01 -7.69 13.64
CA GLY A 221 -1.38 -8.15 13.72
C GLY A 221 -2.40 -7.07 13.36
N VAL A 222 -2.26 -5.84 13.88
CA VAL A 222 -3.17 -4.73 13.54
C VAL A 222 -3.00 -4.31 12.09
N PHE A 223 -1.76 -4.26 11.58
CA PHE A 223 -1.50 -3.92 10.18
C PHE A 223 -2.10 -4.95 9.23
N ALA A 224 -1.85 -6.24 9.45
CA ALA A 224 -2.38 -7.34 8.66
C ALA A 224 -3.91 -7.41 8.72
N LEU A 225 -4.51 -7.21 9.90
CA LEU A 225 -5.96 -7.14 10.05
C LEU A 225 -6.55 -5.98 9.23
N THR A 226 -5.93 -4.81 9.28
CA THR A 226 -6.35 -3.64 8.50
C THR A 226 -6.24 -3.91 7.00
N ALA A 227 -5.15 -4.58 6.56
CA ALA A 227 -4.96 -5.01 5.18
C ALA A 227 -6.08 -5.97 4.72
N CYS A 228 -6.33 -7.04 5.49
CA CYS A 228 -7.39 -8.01 5.19
C CYS A 228 -8.78 -7.37 5.16
N LEU A 229 -9.13 -6.55 6.16
CA LEU A 229 -10.43 -5.88 6.22
C LEU A 229 -10.62 -4.91 5.05
N SER A 230 -9.60 -4.13 4.69
CA SER A 230 -9.67 -3.21 3.55
C SER A 230 -9.86 -3.96 2.22
N GLY A 231 -9.16 -5.09 2.03
CA GLY A 231 -9.29 -5.92 0.84
C GLY A 231 -10.68 -6.56 0.74
N LEU A 232 -11.17 -7.14 1.84
CA LEU A 232 -12.51 -7.73 1.91
C LEU A 232 -13.60 -6.69 1.69
N ALA A 233 -13.49 -5.51 2.31
CA ALA A 233 -14.44 -4.42 2.13
C ALA A 233 -14.51 -3.96 0.68
N LEU A 234 -13.36 -3.86 -0.02
CA LEU A 234 -13.31 -3.48 -1.43
C LEU A 234 -14.01 -4.52 -2.33
N GLN A 235 -13.82 -5.82 -2.06
CA GLN A 235 -14.49 -6.89 -2.83
C GLN A 235 -15.99 -6.96 -2.54
N LEU A 236 -16.39 -6.84 -1.27
CA LEU A 236 -17.81 -6.78 -0.89
C LEU A 236 -18.50 -5.59 -1.55
N LEU A 237 -17.86 -4.42 -1.56
CA LEU A 237 -18.43 -3.23 -2.17
C LEU A 237 -18.51 -3.37 -3.69
N LYS A 238 -17.51 -3.96 -4.35
CA LYS A 238 -17.57 -4.32 -5.78
C LYS A 238 -18.78 -5.23 -6.07
N LEU A 239 -19.02 -6.24 -5.24
CA LEU A 239 -20.13 -7.18 -5.39
C LEU A 239 -21.49 -6.53 -5.16
N VAL A 240 -21.64 -5.73 -4.11
CA VAL A 240 -22.87 -4.96 -3.83
C VAL A 240 -23.20 -4.04 -5.01
N MET A 241 -22.19 -3.40 -5.59
CA MET A 241 -22.39 -2.51 -6.73
C MET A 241 -22.79 -3.24 -8.01
N MET A 242 -22.26 -4.44 -8.24
CA MET A 242 -22.70 -5.30 -9.35
C MET A 242 -24.16 -5.72 -9.18
N LEU A 243 -24.62 -5.99 -7.96
CA LEU A 243 -26.01 -6.40 -7.69
C LEU A 243 -27.02 -5.26 -7.76
N LEU A 244 -26.63 -4.05 -7.34
CA LEU A 244 -27.52 -2.87 -7.32
C LEU A 244 -27.66 -2.21 -8.69
N SER A 245 -26.66 -2.32 -9.56
CA SER A 245 -26.61 -1.59 -10.82
C SER A 245 -27.15 -2.41 -11.98
N GLY A 246 -28.47 -2.36 -12.18
CA GLY A 246 -29.08 -2.79 -13.43
C GLY A 246 -28.79 -1.86 -14.63
N ASN A 247 -28.28 -0.62 -14.44
CA ASN A 247 -28.14 0.38 -15.53
C ASN A 247 -27.26 1.64 -15.25
N ILE A 248 -26.44 1.71 -14.19
CA ILE A 248 -25.54 2.86 -13.92
C ILE A 248 -24.12 2.54 -14.45
N PRO A 249 -23.28 3.51 -14.87
CA PRO A 249 -21.88 3.23 -15.18
C PRO A 249 -21.12 2.79 -13.91
N ILE A 250 -21.16 1.48 -13.66
CA ILE A 250 -20.47 0.73 -12.58
C ILE A 250 -19.01 1.20 -12.43
N HIS A 251 -18.38 1.60 -13.54
CA HIS A 251 -17.00 2.06 -13.60
C HIS A 251 -16.72 3.30 -12.74
N ILE A 252 -17.57 4.34 -12.77
CA ILE A 252 -17.30 5.61 -12.04
C ILE A 252 -17.25 5.37 -10.53
N LEU A 253 -18.18 4.56 -10.02
CA LEU A 253 -18.23 4.28 -8.59
C LEU A 253 -17.09 3.34 -8.15
N LEU A 254 -16.71 2.36 -8.98
CA LEU A 254 -15.52 1.55 -8.73
C LEU A 254 -14.25 2.40 -8.64
N TYR A 255 -14.10 3.40 -9.51
CA TYR A 255 -12.99 4.36 -9.42
C TYR A 255 -13.03 5.16 -8.11
N ALA A 256 -14.20 5.62 -7.67
CA ALA A 256 -14.33 6.35 -6.41
C ALA A 256 -13.95 5.48 -5.20
N ILE A 257 -14.38 4.22 -5.17
CA ILE A 257 -14.05 3.27 -4.10
C ILE A 257 -12.55 3.00 -4.05
N ARG A 258 -11.92 2.79 -5.22
CA ARG A 258 -10.47 2.60 -5.32
C ARG A 258 -9.72 3.85 -4.86
N ALA A 259 -10.17 5.04 -5.26
CA ALA A 259 -9.59 6.29 -4.81
C ALA A 259 -9.63 6.43 -3.28
N LEU A 260 -10.76 6.09 -2.65
CA LEU A 260 -10.89 6.09 -1.19
C LEU A 260 -9.95 5.08 -0.53
N ASN A 261 -9.77 3.90 -1.12
CA ASN A 261 -8.83 2.90 -0.60
C ASN A 261 -7.37 3.39 -0.69
N TYR A 262 -6.96 3.96 -1.83
CA TYR A 262 -5.61 4.52 -1.99
C TYR A 262 -5.38 5.70 -1.04
N LEU A 263 -6.38 6.58 -0.91
CA LEU A 263 -6.36 7.69 0.03
C LEU A 263 -6.16 7.19 1.47
N TRP A 264 -6.91 6.17 1.86
CA TRP A 264 -6.79 5.57 3.18
C TRP A 264 -5.39 5.02 3.43
N TRP A 265 -4.83 4.22 2.52
CA TRP A 265 -3.50 3.63 2.70
C TRP A 265 -2.36 4.67 2.70
N LEU A 266 -2.45 5.70 1.84
CA LEU A 266 -1.47 6.79 1.81
C LEU A 266 -1.45 7.62 3.10
N LEU A 267 -2.56 7.69 3.83
CA LEU A 267 -2.64 8.37 5.12
C LEU A 267 -2.34 7.44 6.30
N PHE A 268 -2.84 6.20 6.24
CA PHE A 268 -2.74 5.21 7.30
C PHE A 268 -1.29 4.79 7.54
N VAL A 269 -0.56 4.40 6.49
CA VAL A 269 0.79 3.83 6.63
C VAL A 269 1.77 4.82 7.29
N PRO A 270 1.90 6.08 6.81
CA PRO A 270 2.75 7.07 7.47
C PRO A 270 2.34 7.34 8.92
N THR A 271 1.04 7.51 9.17
CA THR A 271 0.52 7.80 10.52
C THR A 271 0.79 6.64 11.45
N TYR A 272 0.56 5.41 10.99
CA TYR A 272 0.78 4.19 11.75
C TYR A 272 2.25 4.01 12.10
N ALA A 273 3.15 4.24 11.15
CA ALA A 273 4.59 4.12 11.35
C ALA A 273 5.12 5.14 12.38
N ILE A 274 4.87 6.44 12.17
CA ILE A 274 5.39 7.50 13.03
C ILE A 274 4.83 7.40 14.45
N ARG A 275 3.52 7.14 14.58
CA ARG A 275 2.88 7.01 15.88
C ARG A 275 3.46 5.86 16.69
N ASN A 276 3.47 4.65 16.13
CA ASN A 276 4.00 3.49 16.87
C ASN A 276 5.49 3.64 17.15
N TYR A 277 6.27 4.29 16.27
CA TYR A 277 7.66 4.60 16.55
C TYR A 277 7.82 5.47 17.81
N ILE A 278 7.04 6.55 17.91
CA ILE A 278 7.06 7.46 19.06
C ILE A 278 6.60 6.71 20.33
N ASP A 279 5.54 5.90 20.21
CA ASP A 279 5.03 5.10 21.32
C ASP A 279 6.07 4.07 21.82
N TYR A 280 6.84 3.43 20.93
CA TYR A 280 7.84 2.42 21.31
C TYR A 280 9.17 3.01 21.78
N THR A 281 9.46 4.26 21.40
CA THR A 281 10.65 5.00 21.86
C THR A 281 10.35 5.89 23.07
N GLU A 282 9.12 5.86 23.58
CA GLU A 282 8.63 6.67 24.71
C GLU A 282 8.82 8.18 24.52
N ALA A 283 8.93 8.64 23.26
CA ALA A 283 9.13 10.05 22.96
C ALA A 283 7.86 10.87 23.20
N SER A 284 8.01 12.12 23.66
CA SER A 284 6.85 12.96 23.98
C SER A 284 6.14 13.46 22.72
N ARG A 285 4.84 13.15 22.59
CA ARG A 285 3.96 13.70 21.55
C ARG A 285 3.51 15.12 21.89
N LYS A 286 3.88 16.10 21.07
CA LYS A 286 3.48 17.50 21.27
C LYS A 286 2.13 17.83 20.61
N ASP A 287 1.71 17.06 19.61
CA ASP A 287 0.40 17.21 18.96
C ASP A 287 -0.79 16.91 19.87
N LEU A 288 -0.58 16.13 20.94
CA LEU A 288 -1.60 15.86 21.95
C LEU A 288 -1.80 17.04 22.93
N LYS A 289 -0.90 18.03 22.93
CA LYS A 289 -0.97 19.21 23.80
C LYS A 289 -1.65 20.41 23.13
N THR A 290 -1.64 20.49 21.81
CA THR A 290 -2.28 21.58 21.05
C THR A 290 -3.76 21.26 20.80
N LEU A 291 -4.66 22.04 21.42
CA LEU A 291 -6.08 22.03 21.10
C LEU A 291 -6.29 22.61 19.69
N ILE A 292 -7.28 22.10 18.98
CA ILE A 292 -7.57 22.50 17.59
C ILE A 292 -8.22 23.90 17.53
N PHE A 293 -8.76 24.37 18.64
CA PHE A 293 -9.34 25.70 18.82
C PHE A 293 -8.64 26.39 19.98
N ASP A 294 -7.52 27.05 19.68
CA ASP A 294 -7.04 28.24 20.39
C ASP A 294 -6.89 29.35 19.34
#